data_AF-A0AAC8QI43-F1
#
_entry.id   AF-A0AAC8QI43-F1
#
_cell.length_a   1.000
_cell.length_b   1.000
_cell.length_c   1.000
_cell.angle_alpha   90.00
_cell.angle_beta   90.00
_cell.angle_gamma   90.00
#
_symmetry.space_group_name_H-M   'P 1'
#
loop_
_entity.id
_entity.type
_entity.pdbx_description
1 polymer ?
#
loop_
_entity_poly.entity_id
_entity_poly.type
_entity_poly.pdbx_seq_one_letter_code
_entity_poly.pdbx_strand_id
1 'polypeptide(L)'
;MTLSAEDRFNIEVIKLLLQVAWVDREITKAERMVVLGLGRSWNVPEAELHSLMDRLDIGGTMPEPDLEVLRTRPDEVLEAARALCVSDGKLAEGEKTMLERITSRLGVTP
;
A
#
# COMPACT_ATOMS: atom_id res chain seq x y z
N MET A 1 21.69 7.85 0.81
CA MET A 1 21.61 6.75 1.79
C MET A 1 21.26 5.48 1.05
N THR A 2 21.84 4.34 1.39
CA THR A 2 21.49 3.04 0.79
C THR A 2 20.27 2.47 1.49
N LEU A 3 19.19 2.20 0.76
CA LEU A 3 17.97 1.56 1.29
C LEU A 3 18.28 0.15 1.81
N SER A 4 17.86 -0.14 3.03
CA SER A 4 17.91 -1.48 3.61
C SER A 4 16.90 -2.43 2.94
N ALA A 5 17.00 -3.73 3.21
CA ALA A 5 16.02 -4.70 2.73
C ALA A 5 14.63 -4.46 3.34
N GLU A 6 14.58 -3.99 4.58
CA GLU A 6 13.34 -3.65 5.27
C GLU A 6 12.69 -2.39 4.67
N ASP A 7 13.49 -1.34 4.39
CA ASP A 7 12.98 -0.14 3.72
C ASP A 7 12.38 -0.49 2.35
N ARG A 8 13.06 -1.36 1.59
CA ARG A 8 12.57 -1.83 0.29
C ARG A 8 11.25 -2.56 0.45
N PHE A 9 11.17 -3.52 1.36
CA PHE A 9 9.92 -4.24 1.60
C PHE A 9 8.77 -3.28 1.96
N ASN A 10 9.00 -2.36 2.90
CA ASN A 10 7.98 -1.40 3.34
C ASN A 10 7.55 -0.47 2.20
N ILE A 11 8.48 -0.03 1.34
CA ILE A 11 8.16 0.74 0.13
C ILE A 11 7.26 -0.08 -0.82
N GLU A 12 7.57 -1.35 -1.06
CA GLU A 12 6.75 -2.20 -1.92
C GLU A 12 5.35 -2.43 -1.34
N VAL A 13 5.20 -2.54 -0.02
CA VAL A 13 3.89 -2.62 0.64
C VAL A 13 3.10 -1.34 0.38
N ILE A 14 3.70 -0.17 0.57
CA ILE A 14 3.04 1.12 0.33
C ILE A 14 2.60 1.26 -1.15
N LYS A 15 3.43 0.86 -2.11
CA LYS A 15 3.06 0.85 -3.53
C LYS A 15 1.85 -0.04 -3.80
N LEU A 16 1.82 -1.24 -3.23
CA LEU A 16 0.69 -2.16 -3.38
C LEU A 16 -0.59 -1.55 -2.78
N LEU A 17 -0.51 -1.04 -1.55
CA LEU A 17 -1.65 -0.41 -0.87
C LEU A 17 -2.21 0.76 -1.68
N LEU A 18 -1.34 1.64 -2.19
CA LEU A 18 -1.75 2.75 -3.04
C LEU A 18 -2.39 2.25 -4.33
N GLN A 19 -1.83 1.25 -4.99
CA GLN A 19 -2.39 0.73 -6.24
C GLN A 19 -3.77 0.10 -6.04
N VAL A 20 -4.03 -0.51 -4.88
CA VAL A 20 -5.32 -1.14 -4.58
C VAL A 20 -6.34 -0.13 -4.03
N ALA A 21 -5.90 0.91 -3.33
CA ALA A 21 -6.75 2.05 -2.97
C ALA A 21 -7.13 2.90 -4.20
N TRP A 22 -6.25 3.01 -5.19
CA TRP A 22 -6.42 3.84 -6.40
C TRP A 22 -7.33 3.25 -7.49
N VAL A 23 -8.18 2.27 -7.18
CA VAL A 23 -8.92 1.53 -8.22
C VAL A 23 -9.82 2.44 -9.07
N ASP A 24 -10.41 3.47 -8.49
CA ASP A 24 -11.29 4.41 -9.21
C ASP A 24 -10.56 5.68 -9.68
N ARG A 25 -9.21 5.68 -9.65
CA ARG A 25 -8.35 6.85 -9.91
C ARG A 25 -8.56 8.05 -9.00
N GLU A 26 -9.23 7.84 -7.88
CA GLU A 26 -9.40 8.82 -6.83
C GLU A 26 -8.84 8.24 -5.54
N ILE A 27 -7.98 9.00 -4.86
CA ILE A 27 -7.66 8.77 -3.45
C ILE A 27 -8.28 9.92 -2.67
N THR A 28 -9.04 9.59 -1.64
CA THR A 28 -9.54 10.59 -0.72
C THR A 28 -8.38 11.15 0.12
N LYS A 29 -8.56 12.35 0.68
CA LYS A 29 -7.60 12.91 1.64
C LYS A 29 -7.40 11.99 2.87
N ALA A 30 -8.43 11.25 3.27
CA ALA A 30 -8.36 10.33 4.40
C ALA A 30 -7.44 9.15 4.08
N GLU A 31 -7.65 8.46 2.96
CA GLU A 31 -6.79 7.34 2.51
C GLU A 31 -5.34 7.77 2.34
N ARG A 32 -5.11 8.97 1.79
CA ARG A 32 -3.77 9.56 1.71
C ARG A 32 -3.10 9.71 3.08
N MET A 33 -3.83 10.24 4.06
CA MET A 33 -3.30 10.43 5.42
C MET A 33 -3.00 9.09 6.10
N VAL A 34 -3.78 8.05 5.83
CA VAL A 34 -3.54 6.70 6.35
C VAL A 34 -2.28 6.10 5.76
N VAL A 35 -2.11 6.16 4.43
CA VAL A 35 -0.90 5.65 3.77
C VAL A 35 0.34 6.40 4.25
N LEU A 36 0.25 7.71 4.42
CA LEU A 36 1.33 8.51 5.02
C LEU A 36 1.64 8.09 6.46
N GLY A 37 0.61 7.83 7.26
CA GLY A 37 0.74 7.33 8.63
C GLY A 37 1.43 5.97 8.69
N LEU A 38 1.01 5.03 7.84
CA LEU A 38 1.62 3.70 7.73
C LEU A 38 3.09 3.80 7.32
N GLY A 39 3.39 4.55 6.26
CA GLY A 39 4.77 4.75 5.80
C GLY A 39 5.68 5.29 6.90
N ARG A 40 5.21 6.28 7.68
CA ARG A 40 5.94 6.82 8.84
C ARG A 40 6.13 5.78 9.95
N SER A 41 5.09 5.00 10.26
CA SER A 41 5.16 3.97 11.31
C SER A 41 6.12 2.82 10.97
N TRP A 42 6.36 2.57 9.68
CA TRP A 42 7.27 1.54 9.19
C TRP A 42 8.64 2.08 8.80
N ASN A 43 8.98 3.30 9.24
CA ASN A 43 10.25 3.94 8.91
C ASN A 43 10.56 4.04 7.40
N VAL A 44 9.53 4.08 6.54
CA VAL A 44 9.73 4.34 5.12
C VAL A 44 10.39 5.72 4.97
N PRO A 45 11.51 5.83 4.23
CA PRO A 45 12.17 7.11 4.03
C PRO A 45 11.21 8.17 3.49
N GLU A 46 11.19 9.34 4.14
CA GLU A 46 10.22 10.40 3.83
C GLU A 46 10.29 10.86 2.37
N ALA A 47 11.50 10.88 1.78
CA ALA A 47 11.70 11.21 0.37
C ALA A 47 10.99 10.22 -0.59
N GLU A 48 11.01 8.93 -0.27
CA GLU A 48 10.32 7.89 -1.06
C GLU A 48 8.80 8.03 -0.92
N LEU A 49 8.34 8.25 0.31
CA LEU A 49 6.92 8.44 0.59
C LEU A 49 6.37 9.69 -0.12
N HIS A 50 7.10 10.81 -0.10
CA HIS A 50 6.74 12.04 -0.81
C HIS A 50 6.73 11.82 -2.34
N SER A 51 7.75 11.15 -2.88
CA SER A 51 7.81 10.81 -4.31
C SER A 51 6.59 9.98 -4.77
N LEU A 52 6.13 9.05 -3.94
CA LEU A 52 4.91 8.28 -4.22
C LEU A 52 3.65 9.15 -4.16
N MET A 53 3.55 10.08 -3.21
CA MET A 53 2.40 11.00 -3.13
C MET A 53 2.35 11.99 -4.30
N ASP A 54 3.49 12.57 -4.67
CA ASP A 54 3.58 13.53 -5.78
C ASP A 54 3.09 12.92 -7.08
N ARG A 55 3.35 11.62 -7.31
CA ARG A 55 2.85 10.88 -8.47
C ARG A 55 1.33 10.79 -8.52
N LEU A 56 0.68 10.64 -7.36
CA LEU A 56 -0.78 10.65 -7.26
C LEU A 56 -1.33 12.04 -7.62
N ASP A 57 -0.67 13.10 -7.17
CA ASP A 57 -1.11 14.48 -7.38
C ASP A 57 -1.01 14.94 -8.84
N ILE A 58 0.02 14.50 -9.56
CA ILE A 58 0.18 14.83 -11.00
C ILE A 58 -0.64 13.92 -11.93
N GLY A 59 -1.44 12.99 -11.37
CA GLY A 59 -2.17 11.99 -12.15
C GLY A 59 -1.26 11.00 -12.89
N GLY A 60 -0.04 10.81 -12.39
CA GLY A 60 0.93 9.88 -12.96
C GLY A 60 0.53 8.42 -12.73
N THR A 61 1.23 7.52 -13.42
CA THR A 61 1.11 6.08 -13.13
C THR A 61 1.85 5.74 -11.85
N MET A 62 1.15 5.04 -10.95
CA MET A 62 1.77 4.47 -9.77
C MET A 62 2.81 3.41 -10.19
N PRO A 63 4.02 3.44 -9.62
CA PRO A 63 4.99 2.38 -9.85
C PRO A 63 4.40 1.03 -9.40
N GLU A 64 4.62 0.00 -10.22
CA GLU A 64 4.19 -1.34 -9.86
C GLU A 64 4.96 -1.84 -8.64
N PRO A 65 4.28 -2.48 -7.67
CA PRO A 65 4.94 -3.11 -6.54
C PRO A 65 5.71 -4.36 -6.99
N ASP A 66 6.86 -4.60 -6.39
CA ASP A 66 7.61 -5.84 -6.57
C ASP A 66 6.93 -6.99 -5.81
N LEU A 67 6.11 -7.76 -6.54
CA LEU A 67 5.37 -8.88 -5.96
C LEU A 67 6.27 -10.04 -5.53
N GLU A 68 7.49 -10.17 -6.07
CA GLU A 68 8.43 -11.20 -5.62
C GLU A 68 8.91 -10.91 -4.20
N VAL A 69 9.24 -9.64 -3.93
CA VAL A 69 9.58 -9.17 -2.58
C VAL A 69 8.39 -9.35 -1.62
N LEU A 70 7.19 -8.95 -2.02
CA LEU A 70 6.01 -9.02 -1.15
C LEU A 70 5.60 -10.46 -0.79
N ARG A 71 5.76 -11.41 -1.72
CA ARG A 71 5.48 -12.83 -1.47
C ARG A 71 6.36 -13.47 -0.42
N THR A 72 7.49 -12.86 -0.05
CA THR A 72 8.35 -13.37 1.03
C THR A 72 7.72 -13.23 2.42
N ARG A 73 6.80 -12.27 2.61
CA ARG A 73 6.17 -11.95 3.90
C ARG A 73 4.67 -11.62 3.73
N PRO A 74 3.86 -12.54 3.20
CA PRO A 74 2.49 -12.25 2.79
C PRO A 74 1.57 -11.87 3.96
N ASP A 75 1.79 -12.43 5.15
CA ASP A 75 0.98 -12.13 6.34
C ASP A 75 1.06 -10.66 6.73
N GLU A 76 2.25 -10.07 6.64
CA GLU A 76 2.49 -8.66 6.95
C GLU A 76 1.85 -7.75 5.91
N VAL A 77 1.86 -8.15 4.63
CA VAL A 77 1.16 -7.43 3.57
C VAL A 77 -0.36 -7.43 3.81
N LEU A 78 -0.92 -8.55 4.27
CA LEU A 78 -2.34 -8.65 4.59
C LEU A 78 -2.71 -7.87 5.85
N GLU A 79 -1.83 -7.83 6.86
CA GLU A 79 -2.04 -7.01 8.06
C GLU A 79 -2.03 -5.51 7.73
N ALA A 80 -1.06 -5.08 6.91
CA ALA A 80 -0.99 -3.75 6.32
C ALA A 80 -2.28 -3.37 5.57
N ALA A 81 -2.80 -4.28 4.74
CA ALA A 81 -4.02 -4.06 3.98
C ALA A 81 -5.26 -3.94 4.89
N ARG A 82 -5.35 -4.78 5.94
CA ARG A 82 -6.40 -4.68 6.97
C ARG A 82 -6.34 -3.34 7.70
N ALA A 83 -5.16 -2.88 8.08
CA ALA A 83 -4.99 -1.58 8.75
C ALA A 83 -5.48 -0.42 7.88
N LEU A 84 -5.22 -0.46 6.57
CA LEU A 84 -5.75 0.53 5.62
C LEU A 84 -7.29 0.51 5.56
N CYS A 85 -7.89 -0.69 5.51
CA CYS A 85 -9.36 -0.85 5.47
C CYS A 85 -10.03 -0.34 6.74
N VAL A 86 -9.44 -0.63 7.91
CA VAL A 86 -10.02 -0.24 9.21
C VAL A 86 -10.06 1.28 9.39
N SER A 87 -9.08 2.01 8.83
CA SER A 87 -9.03 3.47 8.94
C SER A 87 -10.05 4.23 8.09
N ASP A 88 -10.64 3.63 7.05
CA ASP A 88 -11.61 4.31 6.17
C ASP A 88 -13.03 4.37 6.77
N GLY A 89 -13.32 3.62 7.84
CA GLY A 89 -14.62 3.64 8.53
C GLY A 89 -15.82 3.15 7.70
N LYS A 90 -15.63 2.88 6.40
CA LYS A 90 -16.59 2.25 5.47
C LYS A 90 -16.30 0.76 5.32
N LEU A 91 -16.29 0.06 6.45
CA LEU A 91 -16.00 -1.38 6.53
C LEU A 91 -17.26 -2.19 6.29
N ALA A 92 -17.37 -2.78 5.09
CA ALA A 92 -17.95 -4.12 4.93
C ALA A 92 -17.74 -4.65 3.50
N GLU A 93 -18.11 -3.87 2.47
CA GLU A 93 -18.12 -4.38 1.08
C GLU A 93 -16.81 -4.12 0.32
N GLY A 94 -16.14 -3.00 0.61
CA GLY A 94 -14.86 -2.65 -0.04
C GLY A 94 -13.67 -3.46 0.46
N GLU A 95 -13.60 -3.74 1.76
CA GLU A 95 -12.48 -4.45 2.41
C GLU A 95 -12.29 -5.86 1.85
N LYS A 96 -13.37 -6.65 1.79
CA LYS A 96 -13.29 -8.02 1.27
C LYS A 96 -12.79 -8.03 -0.17
N THR A 97 -13.30 -7.12 -0.99
CA THR A 97 -12.88 -6.96 -2.39
C THR A 97 -11.41 -6.55 -2.49
N MET A 98 -10.94 -5.66 -1.62
CA MET A 98 -9.54 -5.22 -1.54
C MET A 98 -8.61 -6.38 -1.14
N LEU A 99 -8.96 -7.11 -0.08
CA LEU A 99 -8.18 -8.25 0.41
C LEU A 99 -8.14 -9.38 -0.62
N GLU A 100 -9.27 -9.71 -1.27
CA GLU A 100 -9.33 -10.71 -2.35
C GLU A 100 -8.41 -10.34 -3.53
N ARG A 101 -8.34 -9.05 -3.89
CA ARG A 101 -7.43 -8.58 -4.94
C ARG A 101 -5.96 -8.72 -4.53
N ILE A 102 -5.64 -8.43 -3.27
CA ILE A 102 -4.28 -8.56 -2.75
C ILE A 102 -3.86 -10.02 -2.68
N THR A 103 -4.69 -10.90 -2.12
CA THR A 103 -4.41 -12.34 -2.02
C THR A 103 -4.25 -12.96 -3.41
N SER A 104 -5.11 -12.58 -4.37
CA SER A 104 -5.00 -13.00 -5.78
C SER A 104 -3.68 -12.57 -6.43
N ARG A 105 -3.23 -11.32 -6.22
CA ARG A 105 -1.95 -10.81 -6.76
C ARG A 105 -0.73 -11.48 -6.14
N LEU A 106 -0.79 -11.71 -4.83
CA LEU A 106 0.27 -12.40 -4.09
C LEU A 106 0.29 -13.90 -4.41
N GLY A 107 -0.81 -14.49 -4.89
CA GLY A 107 -0.92 -15.93 -5.14
C GLY A 107 -1.07 -16.73 -3.85
N VAL A 108 -1.60 -16.12 -2.80
CA VAL A 108 -1.87 -16.75 -1.50
C VAL A 108 -3.36 -16.98 -1.36
N THR A 109 -3.76 -18.09 -0.73
CA THR A 109 -5.16 -18.34 -0.36
C THR A 109 -5.53 -17.50 0.87
N PRO A 110 -6.69 -16.80 0.87
CA PRO A 110 -7.14 -15.98 2.00
C PRO A 110 -7.37 -16.77 3.28
#